data_AF-A0A367IIB2-F1
#
_entry.id   AF-A0A367IIB2-F1
#
_cell.length_a   1.000
_cell.length_b   1.000
_cell.length_c   1.000
_cell.angle_alpha   90.00
_cell.angle_beta   90.00
_cell.angle_gamma   90.00
#
_symmetry.space_group_name_H-M   'P 1'
#
loop_
_entity.id
_entity.type
_entity.pdbx_description
1 polymer ?
#
loop_
_entity_poly.entity_id
_entity_poly.type
_entity_poly.pdbx_seq_one_letter_code
_entity_poly.pdbx_strand_id
1 'polypeptide(L)'
;EFRDLLSKCAATAMNSKLIYSQKDFFTKMVVDAVLSLDQESLNERLIGIKRVPGGAMQDSVLVNGVAFKKTFSYAGFEQQPKSFKNPKILCLNVELELKAEKDNAEVRVEQVSDYQAIVDAEWQIIFQKLEAIVASGAKVVLSKLPIGDLATQYFADRDIFCAGRVAKDDMDRVVQAVGCSVQSTCSDLHAEHLGECASFEETQVGSERFNIFEGCPQAKTCTLILRGGAEQFIAEVERSLHDAIMIVRRAIKNNLVVAGGGATEMELSKYLRIHSRTIEGKQQLIIGAYAKAFEIIPRQLCDNAGFDATDILNKLRMKHSQ
;
A
#
# COMPACT_ATOMS: atom_id res chain seq x y z
N GLU A 1 6.11 24.40 -8.04
CA GLU A 1 5.51 25.04 -6.85
C GLU A 1 4.64 24.08 -6.03
N PHE A 2 3.62 23.45 -6.61
CA PHE A 2 2.73 22.54 -5.86
C PHE A 2 3.44 21.33 -5.23
N ARG A 3 4.34 20.66 -5.95
CA ARG A 3 5.15 19.55 -5.42
C ARG A 3 6.05 19.95 -4.25
N ASP A 4 6.56 21.17 -4.26
CA ASP A 4 7.38 21.72 -3.17
C ASP A 4 6.53 22.00 -1.92
N LEU A 5 5.30 22.50 -2.10
CA LEU A 5 4.32 22.62 -1.01
C LEU A 5 4.04 21.26 -0.35
N LEU A 6 3.74 20.23 -1.15
CA LEU A 6 3.49 18.88 -0.63
C LEU A 6 4.70 18.32 0.12
N SER A 7 5.90 18.57 -0.39
CA SER A 7 7.16 18.16 0.23
C SER A 7 7.37 18.86 1.58
N LYS A 8 7.10 20.17 1.67
CA LYS A 8 7.15 20.92 2.93
C LYS A 8 6.13 20.39 3.95
N CYS A 9 4.88 20.16 3.54
CA CYS A 9 3.84 19.61 4.40
C CYS A 9 4.21 18.20 4.90
N ALA A 10 4.67 17.32 4.02
CA ALA A 10 5.13 15.99 4.41
C ALA A 10 6.31 16.05 5.39
N ALA A 11 7.32 16.89 5.12
CA ALA A 11 8.49 17.04 5.98
C ALA A 11 8.11 17.50 7.39
N THR A 12 7.14 18.42 7.53
CA THR A 12 6.69 18.87 8.86
C THR A 12 6.10 17.75 9.71
N ALA A 13 5.39 16.80 9.09
CA ALA A 13 4.81 15.64 9.77
C ALA A 13 5.85 14.67 10.32
N MET A 14 7.05 14.67 9.73
CA MET A 14 8.15 13.75 10.07
C MET A 14 9.10 14.32 11.12
N ASN A 15 8.99 15.61 11.47
CA ASN A 15 9.98 16.31 12.30
C ASN A 15 10.10 15.78 13.74
N SER A 16 9.00 15.32 14.33
CA SER A 16 9.00 14.78 15.69
C SER A 16 9.16 13.26 15.76
N LYS A 17 9.48 12.61 14.64
CA LYS A 17 9.49 11.15 14.50
C LYS A 17 10.91 10.63 14.31
N LEU A 18 11.08 9.32 14.49
CA LEU A 18 12.39 8.66 14.35
C LEU A 18 13.02 8.84 12.96
N ILE A 19 12.18 9.03 11.95
CA ILE A 19 12.58 9.24 10.55
C ILE A 19 13.11 10.65 10.24
N TYR A 20 13.20 11.55 11.24
CA TYR A 20 13.67 12.92 11.05
C TYR A 20 15.03 13.00 10.34
N SER A 21 15.96 12.11 10.70
CA SER A 21 17.31 12.07 10.12
C SER A 21 17.33 11.78 8.62
N GLN A 22 16.28 11.11 8.11
CA GLN A 22 16.14 10.72 6.71
C GLN A 22 14.89 11.32 6.06
N LYS A 23 14.38 12.43 6.61
CA LYS A 23 13.12 13.04 6.19
C LYS A 23 13.11 13.38 4.70
N ASP A 24 14.22 13.82 4.13
CA ASP A 24 14.27 14.25 2.72
C ASP A 24 14.07 13.07 1.75
N PHE A 25 14.55 11.89 2.14
CA PHE A 25 14.37 10.65 1.39
C PHE A 25 12.91 10.18 1.45
N PHE A 26 12.35 10.08 2.65
CA PHE A 26 10.97 9.65 2.87
C PHE A 26 9.94 10.66 2.33
N THR A 27 10.23 11.95 2.40
CA THR A 27 9.37 13.02 1.87
C THR A 27 9.16 12.87 0.37
N LYS A 28 10.24 12.61 -0.39
CA LYS A 28 10.14 12.36 -1.84
C LYS A 28 9.27 11.14 -2.12
N MET A 29 9.53 10.02 -1.44
CA MET A 29 8.75 8.79 -1.62
C MET A 29 7.26 8.98 -1.28
N VAL A 30 6.92 9.69 -0.22
CA VAL A 30 5.51 9.95 0.16
C VAL A 30 4.81 10.80 -0.89
N VAL A 31 5.46 11.85 -1.37
CA VAL A 31 4.88 12.72 -2.41
C VAL A 31 4.70 11.96 -3.71
N ASP A 32 5.69 11.16 -4.13
CA ASP A 32 5.60 10.32 -5.32
C ASP A 32 4.50 9.24 -5.20
N ALA A 33 4.39 8.60 -4.04
CA ALA A 33 3.33 7.62 -3.76
C ALA A 33 1.94 8.24 -3.90
N VAL A 34 1.70 9.43 -3.32
CA VAL A 34 0.38 10.07 -3.41
C VAL A 34 0.09 10.58 -4.82
N LEU A 35 1.10 11.08 -5.54
CA LEU A 35 0.95 11.53 -6.93
C LEU A 35 0.72 10.38 -7.92
N SER A 36 1.13 9.15 -7.57
CA SER A 36 0.86 7.95 -8.38
C SER A 36 -0.60 7.49 -8.31
N LEU A 37 -1.35 7.91 -7.29
CA LEU A 37 -2.75 7.59 -7.16
C LEU A 37 -3.62 8.44 -8.08
N ASP A 38 -4.84 7.97 -8.29
CA ASP A 38 -5.88 8.78 -8.91
C ASP A 38 -6.19 10.02 -8.06
N GLN A 39 -6.09 11.21 -8.66
CA GLN A 39 -6.30 12.49 -7.97
C GLN A 39 -7.76 12.70 -7.58
N GLU A 40 -8.71 12.10 -8.32
CA GLU A 40 -10.13 12.20 -8.00
C GLU A 40 -10.49 11.26 -6.83
N SER A 41 -9.91 10.06 -6.83
CA SER A 41 -10.19 9.01 -5.86
C SER A 41 -8.92 8.61 -5.10
N LEU A 42 -8.45 9.50 -4.22
CA LEU A 42 -7.28 9.30 -3.35
C LEU A 42 -7.54 8.23 -2.26
N ASN A 43 -7.60 6.97 -2.67
CA ASN A 43 -7.83 5.84 -1.79
C ASN A 43 -6.52 5.38 -1.14
N GLU A 44 -6.46 5.42 0.19
CA GLU A 44 -5.29 5.01 0.97
C GLU A 44 -4.96 3.52 0.84
N ARG A 45 -5.97 2.67 0.58
CA ARG A 45 -5.78 1.23 0.46
C ARG A 45 -4.93 0.86 -0.75
N LEU A 46 -4.88 1.72 -1.76
CA LEU A 46 -4.11 1.54 -2.99
C LEU A 46 -2.60 1.77 -2.78
N ILE A 47 -2.22 2.41 -1.68
CA ILE A 47 -0.81 2.49 -1.24
C ILE A 47 -0.52 1.26 -0.39
N GLY A 48 0.20 0.30 -0.96
CA GLY A 48 0.70 -0.85 -0.23
C GLY A 48 1.93 -0.48 0.57
N ILE A 49 1.97 -0.85 1.86
CA ILE A 49 3.19 -0.79 2.66
C ILE A 49 3.59 -2.22 2.99
N LYS A 50 4.81 -2.61 2.63
CA LYS A 50 5.38 -3.94 2.89
C LYS A 50 6.59 -3.78 3.79
N ARG A 51 6.55 -4.46 4.93
CA ARG A 51 7.63 -4.44 5.92
C ARG A 51 8.57 -5.60 5.66
N VAL A 52 9.86 -5.29 5.52
CA VAL A 52 10.89 -6.29 5.29
C VAL A 52 12.01 -6.10 6.33
N PRO A 53 12.20 -7.08 7.23
CA PRO A 53 13.22 -6.98 8.27
C PRO A 53 14.63 -7.03 7.68
N GLY A 54 15.55 -6.31 8.32
CA GLY A 54 16.95 -6.21 7.94
C GLY A 54 17.25 -5.11 6.91
N GLY A 55 18.52 -4.69 6.86
CA GLY A 55 18.97 -3.57 6.03
C GLY A 55 18.83 -2.21 6.70
N ALA A 56 19.22 -1.16 5.98
CA ALA A 56 19.09 0.23 6.42
C ALA A 56 17.73 0.80 6.01
N MET A 57 17.28 1.84 6.71
CA MET A 57 16.04 2.56 6.35
C MET A 57 16.11 3.20 4.94
N GLN A 58 17.31 3.56 4.49
CA GLN A 58 17.58 4.12 3.16
C GLN A 58 17.46 3.09 2.03
N ASP A 59 17.49 1.79 2.36
CA ASP A 59 17.29 0.70 1.39
C ASP A 59 15.80 0.49 1.07
N SER A 60 14.90 1.31 1.64
CA SER A 60 13.47 1.27 1.33
C SER A 60 13.23 1.76 -0.09
N VAL A 61 12.30 1.14 -0.81
CA VAL A 61 12.04 1.43 -2.23
C VAL A 61 10.57 1.73 -2.45
N LEU A 62 10.29 2.76 -3.25
CA LEU A 62 8.97 3.00 -3.84
C LEU A 62 8.90 2.30 -5.19
N VAL A 63 7.98 1.34 -5.31
CA VAL A 63 7.67 0.65 -6.55
C VAL A 63 6.50 1.36 -7.23
N ASN A 64 6.73 1.82 -8.47
CA ASN A 64 5.71 2.39 -9.35
C ASN A 64 4.85 1.27 -9.98
N GLY A 65 4.07 0.63 -9.13
CA GLY A 65 3.25 -0.54 -9.43
C GLY A 65 2.96 -1.31 -8.14
N VAL A 66 2.98 -2.63 -8.22
CA VAL A 66 2.61 -3.48 -7.08
C VAL A 66 3.75 -4.41 -6.74
N ALA A 67 4.02 -4.54 -5.44
CA ALA A 67 4.91 -5.56 -4.93
C ALA A 67 4.19 -6.34 -3.84
N PHE A 68 4.28 -7.67 -3.91
CA PHE A 68 3.80 -8.53 -2.84
C PHE A 68 4.82 -9.63 -2.56
N LYS A 69 4.82 -10.07 -1.31
CA LYS A 69 5.69 -11.12 -0.85
C LYS A 69 5.35 -12.41 -1.57
N LYS A 70 6.37 -13.18 -1.97
CA LYS A 70 6.22 -14.53 -2.48
C LYS A 70 5.33 -15.34 -1.55
N THR A 71 4.23 -15.86 -2.11
CA THR A 71 3.29 -16.73 -1.39
C THR A 71 3.82 -18.17 -1.33
N PHE A 72 3.10 -19.04 -0.64
CA PHE A 72 3.47 -20.45 -0.54
C PHE A 72 3.73 -21.04 -1.93
N SER A 73 4.89 -21.67 -2.10
CA SER A 73 5.34 -22.19 -3.38
C SER A 73 5.35 -23.70 -3.34
N TYR A 74 4.74 -24.29 -4.36
CA TYR A 74 4.62 -25.73 -4.56
C TYR A 74 5.81 -26.26 -5.37
N ALA A 75 5.90 -27.58 -5.54
CA ALA A 75 6.97 -28.19 -6.31
C ALA A 75 6.95 -27.71 -7.78
N GLY A 76 8.13 -27.44 -8.36
CA GLY A 76 8.27 -26.90 -9.72
C GLY A 76 8.36 -25.37 -9.82
N PHE A 77 8.11 -24.64 -8.72
CA PHE A 77 8.17 -23.17 -8.72
C PHE A 77 9.54 -22.59 -9.10
N GLU A 78 10.63 -23.27 -8.75
CA GLU A 78 11.99 -22.79 -9.05
C GLU A 78 12.36 -22.89 -10.53
N GLN A 79 11.66 -23.73 -11.29
CA GLN A 79 11.88 -23.90 -12.73
C GLN A 79 11.21 -22.80 -13.55
N GLN A 80 10.22 -22.10 -12.98
CA GLN A 80 9.51 -21.02 -13.66
C GLN A 80 10.42 -19.79 -13.86
N PRO A 81 10.35 -19.12 -15.02
CA PRO A 81 11.09 -17.90 -15.24
C PRO A 81 10.71 -16.81 -14.23
N LYS A 82 11.70 -16.08 -13.75
CA LYS A 82 11.56 -15.08 -12.67
C LYS A 82 11.57 -13.64 -13.15
N SER A 83 11.84 -13.41 -14.43
CA SER A 83 11.81 -12.09 -15.05
C SER A 83 11.09 -12.19 -16.38
N PHE A 84 10.13 -11.29 -16.61
CA PHE A 84 9.44 -11.15 -17.89
C PHE A 84 9.41 -9.68 -18.30
N LYS A 85 9.54 -9.45 -19.61
CA LYS A 85 9.29 -8.14 -20.25
C LYS A 85 7.94 -8.18 -20.93
N ASN A 86 7.10 -7.18 -20.67
CA ASN A 86 5.74 -7.08 -21.18
C ASN A 86 4.89 -8.37 -20.99
N PRO A 87 4.84 -8.97 -19.79
CA PRO A 87 4.01 -10.15 -19.57
C PRO A 87 2.51 -9.81 -19.59
N LYS A 88 1.72 -10.75 -20.10
CA LYS A 88 0.27 -10.77 -19.89
C LYS A 88 -0.05 -11.40 -18.55
N ILE A 89 -0.87 -10.71 -17.75
CA ILE A 89 -1.17 -11.05 -16.36
C ILE A 89 -2.62 -11.47 -16.25
N LEU A 90 -2.86 -12.67 -15.73
CA LEU A 90 -4.18 -13.21 -15.46
C LEU A 90 -4.41 -13.28 -13.95
N CYS A 91 -5.54 -12.77 -13.50
CA CYS A 91 -5.93 -12.77 -12.09
C CYS A 91 -7.17 -13.63 -11.90
N LEU A 92 -7.07 -14.66 -11.08
CA LEU A 92 -8.07 -15.69 -10.87
C LEU A 92 -8.59 -15.68 -9.43
N ASN A 93 -9.85 -16.09 -9.29
CA ASN A 93 -10.48 -16.44 -8.02
C ASN A 93 -10.94 -17.90 -8.04
N VAL A 94 -10.09 -18.78 -8.58
CA VAL A 94 -10.34 -20.22 -8.77
C VAL A 94 -9.20 -21.00 -8.16
N GLU A 95 -9.53 -22.11 -7.49
CA GLU A 95 -8.55 -23.07 -7.00
C GLU A 95 -8.08 -23.97 -8.14
N LEU A 96 -6.77 -24.10 -8.31
CA LEU A 96 -6.15 -24.94 -9.33
C LEU A 96 -5.51 -26.16 -8.66
N GLU A 97 -6.28 -26.89 -7.86
CA GLU A 97 -5.88 -28.14 -7.21
C GLU A 97 -6.77 -29.30 -7.69
N LEU A 98 -6.20 -30.51 -7.74
CA LEU A 98 -6.96 -31.73 -8.00
C LEU A 98 -7.78 -32.07 -6.74
N LYS A 99 -8.99 -31.51 -6.67
CA LYS A 99 -9.99 -31.78 -5.64
C LYS A 99 -11.37 -31.83 -6.28
N ALA A 100 -12.30 -32.51 -5.61
CA ALA A 100 -13.71 -32.47 -5.98
C ALA A 100 -14.21 -31.01 -5.97
N GLU A 101 -14.90 -30.59 -7.03
CA GLU A 101 -15.39 -29.20 -7.17
C GLU A 101 -16.44 -28.78 -6.13
N LYS A 102 -17.06 -29.76 -5.46
CA LYS A 102 -18.04 -29.53 -4.39
C LYS A 102 -17.65 -30.28 -3.13
N ASP A 103 -17.57 -29.54 -2.03
CA ASP A 103 -17.62 -30.12 -0.69
C ASP A 103 -18.94 -30.91 -0.56
N ASN A 104 -18.82 -32.23 -0.32
CA ASN A 104 -19.92 -33.18 -0.12
C ASN A 104 -20.64 -33.72 -1.38
N ALA A 105 -19.99 -33.78 -2.53
CA ALA A 105 -20.51 -34.57 -3.65
C ALA A 105 -20.25 -36.08 -3.42
N GLU A 106 -21.26 -36.83 -2.96
CA GLU A 106 -21.19 -38.29 -2.93
C GLU A 106 -21.33 -38.84 -4.35
N VAL A 107 -20.25 -39.42 -4.88
CA VAL A 107 -20.28 -40.15 -6.14
C VAL A 107 -20.53 -41.62 -5.84
N ARG A 108 -21.72 -42.14 -6.20
CA ARG A 108 -22.08 -43.55 -6.04
C ARG A 108 -21.79 -44.28 -7.33
N VAL A 109 -20.95 -45.31 -7.25
CA VAL A 109 -20.47 -46.06 -8.40
C VAL A 109 -20.86 -47.52 -8.23
N GLU A 110 -21.54 -48.10 -9.21
CA GLU A 110 -21.97 -49.50 -9.19
C GLU A 110 -21.01 -50.43 -9.95
N GLN A 111 -20.29 -49.92 -10.95
CA GLN A 111 -19.36 -50.67 -11.79
C GLN A 111 -17.91 -50.18 -11.63
N VAL A 112 -16.95 -51.10 -11.72
CA VAL A 112 -15.51 -50.76 -11.63
C VAL A 112 -15.05 -49.86 -12.79
N SER A 113 -15.65 -50.01 -13.98
CA SER A 113 -15.38 -49.16 -15.15
C SER A 113 -15.72 -47.70 -14.90
N ASP A 114 -16.82 -47.44 -14.19
CA ASP A 114 -17.31 -46.09 -13.93
C ASP A 114 -16.38 -45.35 -12.96
N TYR A 115 -15.73 -46.09 -12.04
CA TYR A 115 -14.74 -45.52 -11.13
C TYR A 115 -13.53 -44.95 -11.89
N GLN A 116 -13.00 -45.69 -12.87
CA GLN A 116 -11.89 -45.21 -13.70
C GLN A 116 -12.32 -44.00 -14.52
N ALA A 117 -13.54 -44.02 -15.09
CA ALA A 117 -14.06 -42.89 -15.86
C ALA A 117 -14.19 -41.61 -15.03
N ILE A 118 -14.54 -41.71 -13.74
CA ILE A 118 -14.59 -40.57 -12.82
C ILE A 118 -13.18 -40.00 -12.59
N VAL A 119 -12.20 -40.87 -12.31
CA VAL A 119 -10.81 -40.45 -12.12
C VAL A 119 -10.30 -39.73 -13.38
N ASP A 120 -10.51 -40.32 -14.56
CA ASP A 120 -10.09 -39.72 -15.82
C ASP A 120 -10.81 -38.38 -16.09
N ALA A 121 -12.09 -38.27 -15.72
CA ALA A 121 -12.85 -37.03 -15.83
C ALA A 121 -12.32 -35.92 -14.91
N GLU A 122 -11.94 -36.23 -13.67
CA GLU A 122 -11.32 -35.27 -12.74
C GLU A 122 -10.02 -34.70 -13.31
N TRP A 123 -9.18 -35.58 -13.88
CA TRP A 123 -7.95 -35.16 -14.58
C TRP A 123 -8.26 -34.28 -15.78
N GLN A 124 -9.22 -34.67 -16.61
CA GLN A 124 -9.62 -33.88 -17.79
C GLN A 124 -10.13 -32.48 -17.41
N ILE A 125 -10.93 -32.36 -16.36
CA ILE A 125 -11.46 -31.05 -15.90
C ILE A 125 -10.31 -30.12 -15.50
N ILE A 126 -9.32 -30.63 -14.76
CA ILE A 126 -8.16 -29.81 -14.37
C ILE A 126 -7.32 -29.45 -15.59
N PHE A 127 -7.02 -30.39 -16.47
CA PHE A 127 -6.26 -30.09 -17.69
C PHE A 127 -6.96 -29.10 -18.61
N GLN A 128 -8.28 -29.19 -18.77
CA GLN A 128 -9.06 -28.22 -19.55
C GLN A 128 -8.94 -26.81 -18.98
N LYS A 129 -8.98 -26.64 -17.64
CA LYS A 129 -8.77 -25.34 -16.99
C LYS A 129 -7.36 -24.81 -17.25
N LEU A 130 -6.34 -25.66 -17.14
CA LEU A 130 -4.95 -25.28 -17.38
C LEU A 130 -4.70 -24.93 -18.85
N GLU A 131 -5.26 -25.69 -19.79
CA GLU A 131 -5.18 -25.43 -21.22
C GLU A 131 -5.86 -24.12 -21.60
N ALA A 132 -7.02 -23.82 -21.02
CA ALA A 132 -7.70 -22.55 -21.25
C ALA A 132 -6.85 -21.34 -20.79
N ILE A 133 -6.16 -21.46 -19.66
CA ILE A 133 -5.22 -20.44 -19.17
C ILE A 133 -4.04 -20.28 -20.15
N VAL A 134 -3.46 -21.38 -20.63
CA VAL A 134 -2.37 -21.33 -21.61
C VAL A 134 -2.85 -20.72 -22.93
N ALA A 135 -4.04 -21.08 -23.39
CA ALA A 135 -4.64 -20.54 -24.61
C ALA A 135 -4.90 -19.04 -24.55
N SER A 136 -5.15 -18.48 -23.35
CA SER A 136 -5.26 -17.03 -23.15
C SER A 136 -3.95 -16.28 -23.43
N GLY A 137 -2.80 -16.97 -23.42
CA GLY A 137 -1.47 -16.40 -23.62
C GLY A 137 -0.92 -15.64 -22.40
N ALA A 138 -1.49 -15.85 -21.21
CA ALA A 138 -0.98 -15.28 -19.98
C ALA A 138 0.40 -15.87 -19.61
N LYS A 139 1.32 -14.99 -19.19
CA LYS A 139 2.67 -15.37 -18.71
C LYS A 139 2.80 -15.33 -17.19
N VAL A 140 1.93 -14.56 -16.53
CA VAL A 140 1.86 -14.47 -15.08
C VAL A 140 0.43 -14.78 -14.64
N VAL A 141 0.25 -15.83 -13.84
CA VAL A 141 -1.05 -16.28 -13.35
C VAL A 141 -1.10 -16.11 -11.83
N LEU A 142 -2.00 -15.27 -11.35
CA LEU A 142 -2.19 -15.01 -9.93
C LEU A 142 -3.55 -15.56 -9.51
N SER A 143 -3.62 -16.30 -8.40
CA SER A 143 -4.89 -16.72 -7.83
C SER A 143 -5.02 -16.31 -6.36
N LYS A 144 -6.21 -15.87 -5.97
CA LYS A 144 -6.58 -15.70 -4.55
C LYS A 144 -6.58 -17.04 -3.82
N LEU A 145 -6.90 -18.11 -4.53
CA LEU A 145 -6.98 -19.48 -4.02
C LEU A 145 -5.66 -20.24 -4.27
N PRO A 146 -5.49 -21.43 -3.67
CA PRO A 146 -4.31 -22.26 -3.91
C PRO A 146 -4.15 -22.70 -5.37
N ILE A 147 -2.88 -22.89 -5.77
CA ILE A 147 -2.49 -23.48 -7.05
C ILE A 147 -1.67 -24.72 -6.70
N GLY A 148 -2.12 -25.91 -7.10
CA GLY A 148 -1.50 -27.17 -6.70
C GLY A 148 -0.19 -27.47 -7.42
N ASP A 149 0.48 -28.55 -6.98
CA ASP A 149 1.74 -29.02 -7.57
C ASP A 149 1.60 -29.33 -9.06
N LEU A 150 0.52 -30.03 -9.46
CA LEU A 150 0.26 -30.36 -10.86
C LEU A 150 0.18 -29.11 -11.75
N ALA A 151 -0.59 -28.11 -11.31
CA ALA A 151 -0.74 -26.86 -12.05
C ALA A 151 0.60 -26.10 -12.13
N THR A 152 1.34 -26.08 -11.02
CA THR A 152 2.66 -25.42 -10.93
C THR A 152 3.67 -26.03 -11.91
N GLN A 153 3.72 -27.37 -11.99
CA GLN A 153 4.56 -28.11 -12.95
C GLN A 153 4.13 -27.87 -14.40
N TYR A 154 2.82 -27.94 -14.67
CA TYR A 154 2.27 -27.72 -16.00
C TYR A 154 2.60 -26.32 -16.55
N PHE A 155 2.59 -25.31 -15.68
CA PHE A 155 3.00 -23.94 -16.00
C PHE A 155 4.52 -23.79 -16.12
N ALA A 156 5.30 -24.51 -15.32
CA ALA A 156 6.77 -24.50 -15.40
C ALA A 156 7.26 -25.00 -16.77
N ASP A 157 6.69 -26.08 -17.29
CA ASP A 157 7.03 -26.63 -18.61
C ASP A 157 6.73 -25.66 -19.77
N ARG A 158 5.93 -24.62 -19.54
CA ARG A 158 5.45 -23.66 -20.55
C ARG A 158 5.97 -22.24 -20.32
N ASP A 159 6.93 -22.07 -19.43
CA ASP A 159 7.50 -20.77 -19.06
C ASP A 159 6.41 -19.78 -18.60
N ILE A 160 5.49 -20.24 -17.75
CA ILE A 160 4.44 -19.43 -17.12
C ILE A 160 4.72 -19.38 -15.62
N PHE A 161 4.73 -18.16 -15.07
CA PHE A 161 4.85 -17.95 -13.64
C PHE A 161 3.47 -18.04 -12.99
N CYS A 162 3.37 -18.74 -11.86
CA CYS A 162 2.14 -18.79 -11.08
C CYS A 162 2.36 -18.51 -9.60
N ALA A 163 1.43 -17.78 -8.98
CA ALA A 163 1.38 -17.60 -7.53
C ALA A 163 -0.05 -17.75 -7.01
N GLY A 164 -0.26 -18.73 -6.12
CA GLY A 164 -1.52 -18.96 -5.43
C GLY A 164 -1.56 -18.28 -4.07
N ARG A 165 -2.74 -18.25 -3.44
CA ARG A 165 -2.98 -17.67 -2.10
C ARG A 165 -2.55 -16.20 -1.99
N VAL A 166 -2.74 -15.43 -3.07
CA VAL A 166 -2.47 -13.99 -3.05
C VAL A 166 -3.49 -13.29 -2.15
N ALA A 167 -3.00 -12.44 -1.25
CA ALA A 167 -3.87 -11.70 -0.34
C ALA A 167 -4.87 -10.84 -1.13
N LYS A 168 -6.12 -10.75 -0.65
CA LYS A 168 -7.19 -10.02 -1.33
C LYS A 168 -6.81 -8.58 -1.64
N ASP A 169 -6.24 -7.86 -0.66
CA ASP A 169 -5.83 -6.47 -0.82
C ASP A 169 -4.71 -6.29 -1.86
N ASP A 170 -3.80 -7.26 -1.96
CA ASP A 170 -2.73 -7.23 -2.96
C ASP A 170 -3.29 -7.54 -4.35
N MET A 171 -4.24 -8.46 -4.45
CA MET A 171 -4.89 -8.77 -5.72
C MET A 171 -5.67 -7.57 -6.26
N ASP A 172 -6.41 -6.89 -5.39
CA ASP A 172 -7.18 -5.69 -5.77
C ASP A 172 -6.23 -4.55 -6.20
N ARG A 173 -5.02 -4.45 -5.62
CA ARG A 173 -3.98 -3.52 -6.08
C ARG A 173 -3.40 -3.90 -7.44
N VAL A 174 -3.14 -5.19 -7.68
CA VAL A 174 -2.63 -5.67 -8.98
C VAL A 174 -3.65 -5.33 -10.07
N VAL A 175 -4.93 -5.63 -9.85
CA VAL A 175 -6.04 -5.29 -10.76
C VAL A 175 -6.02 -3.82 -11.17
N GLN A 176 -5.88 -2.92 -10.20
CA GLN A 176 -5.78 -1.48 -10.45
C GLN A 176 -4.45 -1.05 -11.10
N ALA A 177 -3.37 -1.82 -10.92
CA ALA A 177 -2.07 -1.51 -11.50
C ALA A 177 -2.02 -1.87 -12.99
N VAL A 178 -2.41 -3.10 -13.31
CA VAL A 178 -2.22 -3.70 -14.64
C VAL A 178 -3.46 -3.60 -15.52
N GLY A 179 -4.58 -3.14 -14.97
CA GLY A 179 -5.86 -2.98 -15.68
C GLY A 179 -6.59 -4.28 -15.98
N CYS A 180 -6.24 -5.38 -15.31
CA CYS A 180 -6.92 -6.67 -15.50
C CYS A 180 -8.24 -6.73 -14.72
N SER A 181 -9.00 -7.81 -14.91
CA SER A 181 -10.17 -8.14 -14.08
C SER A 181 -9.99 -9.51 -13.43
N VAL A 182 -10.54 -9.67 -12.22
CA VAL A 182 -10.47 -10.96 -11.52
C VAL A 182 -11.52 -11.90 -12.11
N GLN A 183 -11.07 -13.02 -12.67
CA GLN A 183 -11.94 -14.03 -13.26
C GLN A 183 -12.20 -15.18 -12.30
N SER A 184 -13.47 -15.57 -12.17
CA SER A 184 -13.89 -16.69 -11.30
C SER A 184 -14.11 -17.99 -12.08
N THR A 185 -13.89 -17.99 -13.39
CA THR A 185 -13.99 -19.14 -14.28
C THR A 185 -12.82 -19.13 -15.26
N CYS A 186 -12.45 -20.31 -15.79
CA CYS A 186 -11.34 -20.45 -16.75
C CYS A 186 -11.79 -20.56 -18.21
N SER A 187 -13.10 -20.75 -18.46
CA SER A 187 -13.62 -21.07 -19.80
C SER A 187 -13.75 -19.85 -20.72
N ASP A 188 -14.08 -18.67 -20.17
CA ASP A 188 -14.33 -17.43 -20.93
C ASP A 188 -13.23 -16.40 -20.67
N LEU A 189 -11.98 -16.79 -20.93
CA LEU A 189 -10.83 -15.90 -20.78
C LEU A 189 -10.62 -15.08 -22.07
N HIS A 190 -11.11 -13.85 -22.07
CA HIS A 190 -10.88 -12.89 -23.15
C HIS A 190 -9.64 -12.02 -22.91
N ALA A 191 -9.08 -11.49 -24.00
CA ALA A 191 -7.89 -10.64 -23.95
C ALA A 191 -8.12 -9.34 -23.14
N GLU A 192 -9.35 -8.84 -23.06
CA GLU A 192 -9.73 -7.68 -22.25
C GLU A 192 -9.64 -7.92 -20.73
N HIS A 193 -9.62 -9.18 -20.29
CA HIS A 193 -9.49 -9.52 -18.88
C HIS A 193 -8.03 -9.59 -18.43
N LEU A 194 -7.09 -9.69 -19.38
CA LEU A 194 -5.66 -9.76 -19.12
C LEU A 194 -5.10 -8.36 -18.89
N GLY A 195 -4.18 -8.27 -17.94
CA GLY A 195 -3.43 -7.05 -17.68
C GLY A 195 -2.06 -7.07 -18.35
N GLU A 196 -1.45 -5.90 -18.44
CA GLU A 196 -0.10 -5.72 -18.99
C GLU A 196 0.75 -4.88 -18.03
N CYS A 197 2.02 -5.23 -17.88
CA CYS A 197 3.02 -4.41 -17.19
C CYS A 197 4.31 -4.36 -18.00
N ALA A 198 5.16 -3.35 -17.84
CA ALA A 198 6.41 -3.27 -18.60
C ALA A 198 7.40 -4.37 -18.20
N SER A 199 7.51 -4.63 -16.90
CA SER A 199 8.37 -5.68 -16.36
C SER A 199 7.75 -6.34 -15.15
N PHE A 200 8.02 -7.63 -15.02
CA PHE A 200 7.75 -8.42 -13.82
C PHE A 200 9.05 -9.08 -13.39
N GLU A 201 9.41 -8.94 -12.12
CA GLU A 201 10.60 -9.58 -11.55
C GLU A 201 10.35 -10.12 -10.15
N GLU A 202 10.79 -11.37 -9.90
CA GLU A 202 10.93 -11.92 -8.54
C GLU A 202 12.32 -11.58 -8.02
N THR A 203 12.43 -10.55 -7.17
CA THR A 203 13.70 -10.13 -6.58
C THR A 203 13.77 -10.50 -5.11
N GLN A 204 14.99 -10.78 -4.64
CA GLN A 204 15.22 -11.02 -3.22
C GLN A 204 15.47 -9.69 -2.50
N VAL A 205 14.60 -9.37 -1.53
CA VAL A 205 14.71 -8.19 -0.69
C VAL A 205 14.91 -8.67 0.75
N GLY A 206 16.15 -8.59 1.23
CA GLY A 206 16.52 -9.15 2.53
C GLY A 206 16.49 -10.68 2.51
N SER A 207 15.79 -11.30 3.47
CA SER A 207 15.60 -12.75 3.54
C SER A 207 14.41 -13.26 2.72
N GLU A 208 13.57 -12.36 2.19
CA GLU A 208 12.33 -12.72 1.54
C GLU A 208 12.38 -12.39 0.04
N ARG A 209 11.60 -13.12 -0.76
CA ARG A 209 11.43 -12.82 -2.19
C ARG A 209 10.14 -12.06 -2.42
N PHE A 210 10.20 -11.05 -3.28
CA PHE A 210 9.09 -10.20 -3.66
C PHE A 210 8.86 -10.31 -5.15
N ASN A 211 7.59 -10.44 -5.52
CA ASN A 211 7.14 -10.33 -6.89
C ASN A 211 6.81 -8.86 -7.15
N ILE A 212 7.56 -8.23 -8.05
CA ILE A 212 7.48 -6.80 -8.32
C ILE A 212 6.98 -6.60 -9.75
N PHE A 213 5.92 -5.82 -9.89
CA PHE A 213 5.34 -5.37 -11.16
C PHE A 213 5.73 -3.90 -11.34
N GLU A 214 6.50 -3.60 -12.38
CA GLU A 214 6.94 -2.24 -12.69
C GLU A 214 6.45 -1.78 -14.06
N GLY A 215 6.35 -0.46 -14.20
CA GLY A 215 6.03 0.21 -15.47
C GLY A 215 4.63 -0.14 -15.97
N CYS A 216 3.63 -0.13 -15.09
CA CYS A 216 2.25 -0.33 -15.51
C CYS A 216 1.67 1.01 -16.03
N PRO A 217 1.20 1.08 -17.28
CA PRO A 217 0.76 2.34 -17.90
C PRO A 217 -0.49 2.93 -17.25
N GLN A 218 -1.31 2.10 -16.60
CA GLN A 218 -2.52 2.51 -15.88
C GLN A 218 -2.36 2.44 -14.36
N ALA A 219 -1.13 2.34 -13.83
CA ALA A 219 -0.95 2.23 -12.40
C ALA A 219 -1.52 3.42 -11.64
N LYS A 220 -2.64 3.17 -10.96
CA LYS A 220 -3.24 4.04 -9.94
C LYS A 220 -2.90 3.56 -8.53
N THR A 221 -1.87 2.74 -8.41
CA THR A 221 -1.41 2.09 -7.17
C THR A 221 0.10 2.16 -7.08
N CYS A 222 0.60 2.15 -5.85
CA CYS A 222 2.03 2.07 -5.59
C CYS A 222 2.29 1.17 -4.38
N THR A 223 3.48 0.61 -4.31
CA THR A 223 3.91 -0.16 -3.13
C THR A 223 5.21 0.38 -2.57
N LEU A 224 5.20 0.69 -1.28
CA LEU A 224 6.36 1.06 -0.47
C LEU A 224 6.91 -0.20 0.21
N ILE A 225 8.13 -0.58 -0.14
CA ILE A 225 8.86 -1.63 0.55
C ILE A 225 9.77 -0.97 1.59
N LEU A 226 9.44 -1.13 2.87
CA LEU A 226 10.15 -0.55 3.99
C LEU A 226 11.17 -1.53 4.56
N ARG A 227 12.41 -1.06 4.70
CA ARG A 227 13.53 -1.78 5.29
C ARG A 227 13.89 -1.19 6.64
N GLY A 228 14.46 -2.01 7.52
CA GLY A 228 14.95 -1.55 8.81
C GLY A 228 15.53 -2.66 9.66
N GLY A 229 16.44 -2.31 10.57
CA GLY A 229 17.15 -3.29 11.39
C GLY A 229 16.25 -4.08 12.34
N ALA A 230 15.30 -3.41 13.00
CA ALA A 230 14.34 -4.05 13.91
C ALA A 230 12.90 -3.81 13.47
N GLU A 231 12.03 -4.78 13.72
CA GLU A 231 10.61 -4.72 13.34
C GLU A 231 9.88 -3.53 13.99
N GLN A 232 10.23 -3.19 15.23
CA GLN A 232 9.64 -2.04 15.93
C GLN A 232 9.96 -0.73 15.22
N PHE A 233 11.17 -0.60 14.68
CA PHE A 233 11.54 0.58 13.89
C PHE A 233 10.78 0.64 12.58
N ILE A 234 10.63 -0.49 11.88
CA ILE A 234 9.86 -0.53 10.63
C ILE A 234 8.38 -0.18 10.90
N ALA A 235 7.80 -0.69 11.97
CA ALA A 235 6.43 -0.36 12.38
C ALA A 235 6.28 1.14 12.72
N GLU A 236 7.30 1.75 13.34
CA GLU A 236 7.30 3.19 13.58
C GLU A 236 7.43 3.99 12.28
N VAL A 237 8.26 3.55 11.34
CA VAL A 237 8.40 4.17 10.01
C VAL A 237 7.07 4.06 9.25
N GLU A 238 6.42 2.90 9.25
CA GLU A 238 5.10 2.70 8.62
C GLU A 238 4.07 3.68 9.16
N ARG A 239 3.93 3.78 10.49
CA ARG A 239 3.04 4.77 11.13
C ARG A 239 3.42 6.19 10.77
N SER A 240 4.73 6.48 10.76
CA SER A 240 5.26 7.79 10.43
C SER A 240 4.88 8.25 9.03
N LEU A 241 5.05 7.35 8.05
CA LEU A 241 4.72 7.57 6.65
C LEU A 241 3.23 7.62 6.41
N HIS A 242 2.44 6.80 7.10
CA HIS A 242 0.98 6.84 7.00
C HIS A 242 0.44 8.23 7.32
N ASP A 243 0.88 8.85 8.42
CA ASP A 243 0.45 10.22 8.76
C ASP A 243 0.89 11.25 7.71
N ALA A 244 2.11 11.10 7.17
CA ALA A 244 2.61 12.00 6.12
C ALA A 244 1.81 11.86 4.82
N ILE A 245 1.48 10.63 4.41
CA ILE A 245 0.60 10.32 3.28
C ILE A 245 -0.77 10.97 3.49
N MET A 246 -1.34 10.87 4.70
CA MET A 246 -2.63 11.48 5.03
C MET A 246 -2.60 13.00 4.91
N ILE A 247 -1.52 13.64 5.34
CA ILE A 247 -1.33 15.10 5.24
C ILE A 247 -1.22 15.52 3.78
N VAL A 248 -0.39 14.84 2.98
CA VAL A 248 -0.24 15.14 1.54
C VAL A 248 -1.56 14.92 0.82
N ARG A 249 -2.28 13.83 1.12
CA ARG A 249 -3.61 13.56 0.57
C ARG A 249 -4.59 14.70 0.87
N ARG A 250 -4.62 15.19 2.10
CA ARG A 250 -5.49 16.31 2.49
C ARG A 250 -5.06 17.62 1.85
N ALA A 251 -3.77 17.86 1.72
CA ALA A 251 -3.22 19.04 1.06
C ALA A 251 -3.53 19.08 -0.44
N ILE A 252 -3.66 17.92 -1.10
CA ILE A 252 -4.10 17.86 -2.50
C ILE A 252 -5.58 18.22 -2.64
N LYS A 253 -6.43 17.75 -1.72
CA LYS A 253 -7.86 18.10 -1.74
C LYS A 253 -8.09 19.56 -1.37
N ASN A 254 -7.34 20.06 -0.38
CA ASN A 254 -7.48 21.41 0.14
C ASN A 254 -6.13 22.13 0.09
N ASN A 255 -6.03 23.13 -0.80
CA ASN A 255 -4.81 23.94 -0.97
C ASN A 255 -4.59 24.98 0.17
N LEU A 256 -5.31 24.86 1.29
CA LEU A 256 -5.21 25.76 2.42
C LEU A 256 -4.26 25.15 3.46
N VAL A 257 -3.15 25.84 3.71
CA VAL A 257 -2.17 25.47 4.73
C VAL A 257 -2.01 26.62 5.71
N VAL A 258 -1.76 26.28 6.97
CA VAL A 258 -1.52 27.25 8.05
C VAL A 258 -0.19 26.96 8.72
N ALA A 259 0.41 27.98 9.33
CA ALA A 259 1.67 27.81 10.06
C ALA A 259 1.45 27.01 11.35
N GLY A 260 2.21 25.93 11.52
CA GLY A 260 2.17 25.09 12.73
C GLY A 260 3.10 25.56 13.84
N GLY A 261 3.40 24.66 14.78
CA GLY A 261 4.39 24.92 15.84
C GLY A 261 3.93 25.93 16.90
N GLY A 262 2.62 26.09 17.09
CA GLY A 262 2.06 27.07 18.02
C GLY A 262 1.75 28.43 17.39
N ALA A 263 2.16 28.71 16.14
CA ALA A 263 1.95 30.02 15.52
C ALA A 263 0.45 30.34 15.30
N THR A 264 -0.30 29.38 14.76
CA THR A 264 -1.76 29.54 14.55
C THR A 264 -2.48 29.66 15.89
N GLU A 265 -2.11 28.84 16.86
CA GLU A 265 -2.67 28.85 18.21
C GLU A 265 -2.42 30.18 18.93
N MET A 266 -1.23 30.76 18.78
CA MET A 266 -0.89 32.07 19.34
C MET A 266 -1.69 33.19 18.67
N GLU A 267 -1.88 33.15 17.36
CA GLU A 267 -2.67 34.18 16.65
C GLU A 267 -4.16 34.09 17.02
N LEU A 268 -4.71 32.88 17.12
CA LEU A 268 -6.08 32.65 17.60
C LEU A 268 -6.26 33.13 19.05
N SER A 269 -5.28 32.86 19.91
CA SER A 269 -5.27 33.36 21.30
C SER A 269 -5.34 34.88 21.35
N LYS A 270 -4.52 35.58 20.54
CA LYS A 270 -4.53 37.05 20.42
C LYS A 270 -5.90 37.56 19.97
N TYR A 271 -6.44 37.00 18.88
CA TYR A 271 -7.73 37.41 18.34
C TYR A 271 -8.86 37.26 19.36
N LEU A 272 -8.95 36.10 20.00
CA LEU A 272 -9.97 35.82 21.04
C LEU A 272 -9.82 36.74 22.25
N ARG A 273 -8.58 37.10 22.62
CA ARG A 273 -8.31 38.00 23.75
C ARG A 273 -8.67 39.46 23.45
N ILE A 274 -8.57 39.89 22.20
CA ILE A 274 -9.06 41.21 21.76
C ILE A 274 -10.58 41.18 21.72
N HIS A 275 -11.17 40.14 21.13
CA HIS A 275 -12.61 39.98 21.03
C HIS A 275 -13.28 39.90 22.42
N SER A 276 -12.67 39.22 23.39
CA SER A 276 -13.24 39.15 24.74
C SER A 276 -13.40 40.52 25.40
N ARG A 277 -12.55 41.51 25.08
CA ARG A 277 -12.68 42.89 25.59
C ARG A 277 -13.87 43.64 25.02
N THR A 278 -14.41 43.19 23.88
CA THR A 278 -15.61 43.78 23.26
C THR A 278 -16.91 43.23 23.85
N ILE A 279 -16.83 42.11 24.58
CA ILE A 279 -17.99 41.45 25.19
C ILE A 279 -18.02 41.81 26.68
N GLU A 280 -19.18 42.26 27.16
CA GLU A 280 -19.37 42.57 28.56
C GLU A 280 -19.91 41.37 29.35
N GLY A 281 -19.60 41.34 30.66
CA GLY A 281 -20.12 40.33 31.58
C GLY A 281 -19.27 39.06 31.67
N LYS A 282 -19.88 37.98 32.17
CA LYS A 282 -19.16 36.73 32.54
C LYS A 282 -18.50 36.03 31.35
N GLN A 283 -19.02 36.22 30.13
CA GLN A 283 -18.49 35.61 28.91
C GLN A 283 -17.07 36.11 28.59
N GLN A 284 -16.74 37.36 28.93
CA GLN A 284 -15.39 37.91 28.78
C GLN A 284 -14.33 37.04 29.45
N LEU A 285 -14.58 36.60 30.68
CA LEU A 285 -13.66 35.78 31.46
C LEU A 285 -13.49 34.38 30.83
N ILE A 286 -14.59 33.80 30.33
CA ILE A 286 -14.59 32.48 29.69
C ILE A 286 -13.79 32.52 28.38
N ILE A 287 -14.02 33.52 27.53
CA ILE A 287 -13.29 33.68 26.27
C ILE A 287 -11.81 33.96 26.55
N GLY A 288 -11.50 34.78 27.56
CA GLY A 288 -10.14 35.01 28.01
C GLY A 288 -9.43 33.74 28.49
N ALA A 289 -10.14 32.87 29.22
CA ALA A 289 -9.62 31.57 29.64
C ALA A 289 -9.42 30.62 28.44
N TYR A 290 -10.34 30.62 27.47
CA TYR A 290 -10.23 29.81 26.25
C TYR A 290 -9.05 30.25 25.37
N ALA A 291 -8.84 31.56 25.22
CA ALA A 291 -7.65 32.11 24.56
C ALA A 291 -6.36 31.63 25.24
N LYS A 292 -6.30 31.63 26.58
CA LYS A 292 -5.16 31.11 27.33
C LYS A 292 -4.96 29.60 27.16
N ALA A 293 -6.03 28.84 26.95
CA ALA A 293 -5.95 27.39 26.73
C ALA A 293 -5.21 27.04 25.43
N PHE A 294 -5.34 27.82 24.35
CA PHE A 294 -4.58 27.61 23.11
C PHE A 294 -3.06 27.69 23.29
N GLU A 295 -2.58 28.45 24.28
CA GLU A 295 -1.15 28.57 24.57
C GLU A 295 -0.52 27.29 25.14
N ILE A 296 -1.32 26.26 25.47
CA ILE A 296 -0.80 24.98 25.96
C ILE A 296 0.06 24.26 24.92
N ILE A 297 -0.28 24.38 23.63
CA ILE A 297 0.45 23.73 22.54
C ILE A 297 1.88 24.28 22.43
N PRO A 298 2.10 25.60 22.25
CA PRO A 298 3.46 26.16 22.24
C PRO A 298 4.19 25.98 23.57
N ARG A 299 3.48 26.01 24.71
CA ARG A 299 4.08 25.72 26.03
C ARG A 299 4.68 24.32 26.06
N GLN A 300 3.87 23.31 25.75
CA GLN A 300 4.29 21.91 25.81
C GLN A 300 5.40 21.61 24.81
N LEU A 301 5.40 22.26 23.63
CA LEU A 301 6.50 22.16 22.67
C LEU A 301 7.83 22.66 23.25
N CYS A 302 7.82 23.77 24.00
CA CYS A 302 9.01 24.30 24.67
C CYS A 302 9.47 23.36 25.78
N ASP A 303 8.55 22.91 26.63
CA ASP A 303 8.85 22.00 27.75
C ASP A 303 9.44 20.67 27.25
N ASN A 304 8.88 20.09 26.19
CA ASN A 304 9.37 18.85 25.57
C ASN A 304 10.77 19.01 24.96
N ALA A 305 11.11 20.21 24.50
CA ALA A 305 12.42 20.53 23.95
C ALA A 305 13.44 20.99 25.02
N GLY A 306 13.01 21.13 26.28
CA GLY A 306 13.85 21.58 27.40
C GLY A 306 14.13 23.08 27.43
N PHE A 307 13.36 23.89 26.70
CA PHE A 307 13.47 25.35 26.74
C PHE A 307 12.59 25.96 27.85
N ASP A 308 12.94 27.17 28.30
CA ASP A 308 12.08 27.93 29.21
C ASP A 308 10.82 28.43 28.48
N ALA A 309 9.72 27.71 28.69
CA ALA A 309 8.44 28.02 28.08
C ALA A 309 7.91 29.40 28.49
N THR A 310 8.27 29.94 29.66
CA THR A 310 7.76 31.23 30.12
C THR A 310 8.36 32.38 29.34
N ASP A 311 9.69 32.39 29.16
CA ASP A 311 10.40 33.39 28.38
C ASP A 311 9.99 33.33 26.89
N ILE A 312 9.95 32.13 26.31
CA ILE A 312 9.56 31.96 24.90
C ILE A 312 8.12 32.40 24.65
N LEU A 313 7.16 32.01 25.50
CA LEU A 313 5.76 32.43 25.33
C LEU A 313 5.60 33.95 25.45
N ASN A 314 6.33 34.60 26.36
CA ASN A 314 6.28 36.05 26.50
C ASN A 314 6.84 36.74 25.26
N LYS A 315 7.97 36.25 24.71
CA LYS A 315 8.54 36.74 23.45
C LYS A 315 7.61 36.52 22.26
N LEU A 316 6.96 35.34 22.18
CA LEU A 316 5.98 35.03 21.14
C LEU A 316 4.78 35.96 21.21
N ARG A 317 4.20 36.19 22.39
CA ARG A 317 3.10 37.14 22.58
C ARG A 317 3.48 38.54 22.12
N MET A 318 4.68 39.01 22.46
CA MET A 318 5.16 40.33 22.02
C MET A 318 5.25 40.41 20.49
N LYS A 319 5.88 39.42 19.84
CA LYS A 319 6.04 39.39 18.38
C LYS A 319 4.72 39.25 17.63
N HIS A 320 3.79 38.44 18.14
CA HIS A 320 2.45 38.32 17.56
C HIS A 320 1.59 39.55 17.84
N SER A 321 1.88 40.35 18.88
CA SER A 321 1.14 41.58 19.19
C SER A 321 1.59 42.81 18.40
N GLN A 322 2.81 42.77 17.84
CA GLN A 322 3.29 43.73 16.84
C GLN A 322 2.54 43.52 15.52
#